data_AF-A0A077JGK0-F1
#
_entry.id   AF-A0A077JGK0-F1
#
_cell.length_a   1.000
_cell.length_b   1.000
_cell.length_c   1.000
_cell.angle_alpha   90.00
_cell.angle_beta   90.00
_cell.angle_gamma   90.00
#
_symmetry.space_group_name_H-M   'P 1'
#
loop_
_entity.id
_entity.type
_entity.pdbx_description
1 polymer ?
#
loop_
_entity_poly.entity_id
_entity_poly.type
_entity_poly.pdbx_seq_one_letter_code
_entity_poly.pdbx_strand_id
1 'polypeptide(L)' 'MTHPQGITVEKLSNSLNRPISRVQSCLKSLLAVKVIQSKRLSDSKKWIYYPASVFSLKYN' A
#
# COMPACT_ATOMS: atom_id res chain seq x y z
N MET A 1 8.48 -2.96 19.40
CA MET A 1 9.09 -2.36 18.19
C MET A 1 8.11 -2.51 17.04
N THR A 2 7.17 -1.58 16.86
CA THR A 2 6.05 -1.78 15.94
C THR A 2 5.97 -0.60 14.97
N HIS A 3 6.97 -0.47 14.11
CA HIS A 3 6.92 0.46 12.99
C HIS A 3 6.22 -0.27 11.84
N PRO A 4 5.03 0.15 11.38
CA PRO A 4 4.47 -0.39 10.16
C PRO A 4 5.40 0.09 9.04
N GLN A 5 6.29 -0.78 8.60
CA GLN A 5 7.18 -0.49 7.48
C GLN A 5 6.29 -0.41 6.23
N GLY A 6 5.84 0.80 5.92
CA GLY A 6 5.08 1.06 4.72
C GLY A 6 5.85 0.61 3.49
N ILE A 7 5.13 0.13 2.48
CA ILE A 7 5.72 -0.48 1.29
C ILE A 7 5.62 0.46 0.10
N THR A 8 6.68 0.53 -0.71
CA THR A 8 6.66 1.29 -1.97
C THR A 8 6.13 0.42 -3.11
N VAL A 9 5.62 1.07 -4.15
CA VAL A 9 5.23 0.41 -5.41
C VAL A 9 6.38 -0.41 -6.01
N GLU A 10 7.61 0.09 -5.93
CA GLU A 10 8.81 -0.59 -6.44
C GLU A 10 9.05 -1.90 -5.69
N LYS A 11 8.96 -1.88 -4.35
CA LYS A 11 9.16 -3.07 -3.53
C LYS A 11 8.05 -4.11 -3.75
N LEU A 12 6.80 -3.67 -3.92
CA LEU A 12 5.68 -4.55 -4.30
C LEU A 12 5.85 -5.15 -5.70
N SER A 13 6.25 -4.34 -6.67
CA SER A 13 6.47 -4.76 -8.06
C SER A 13 7.54 -5.84 -8.13
N ASN A 14 8.67 -5.64 -7.45
CA ASN A 14 9.75 -6.61 -7.37
C ASN A 14 9.32 -7.89 -6.64
N SER A 15 8.62 -7.78 -5.50
CA SER A 15 8.19 -8.95 -4.73
C SER A 15 7.14 -9.80 -5.45
N LEU A 16 6.25 -9.17 -6.21
CA LEU A 16 5.21 -9.85 -6.98
C LEU A 16 5.69 -10.28 -8.37
N ASN A 17 6.91 -9.90 -8.77
CA ASN A 17 7.43 -10.01 -10.13
C ASN A 17 6.42 -9.50 -11.18
N ARG A 18 5.82 -8.34 -10.91
CA ARG A 18 4.76 -7.73 -11.73
C ARG A 18 5.15 -6.32 -12.14
N PRO A 19 4.76 -5.87 -13.34
CA PRO A 19 5.05 -4.50 -13.78
C PRO A 19 4.36 -3.48 -12.87
N ILE A 20 5.05 -2.36 -12.63
CA ILE A 20 4.61 -1.25 -11.77
C ILE A 20 3.20 -0.76 -12.14
N SER A 21 2.86 -0.67 -13.43
CA SER A 21 1.55 -0.23 -13.90
C SER A 21 0.40 -1.11 -13.37
N ARG A 22 0.59 -2.43 -13.34
CA ARG A 22 -0.41 -3.38 -12.81
C ARG A 22 -0.52 -3.29 -11.31
N VAL A 23 0.60 -3.12 -10.62
CA VAL A 23 0.61 -2.92 -9.16
C VAL A 23 -0.09 -1.61 -8.80
N GLN A 24 0.18 -0.52 -9.52
CA GLN A 24 -0.50 0.76 -9.32
C GLN A 24 -2.00 0.67 -9.57
N SER A 25 -2.43 -0.02 -10.63
CA SER A 25 -3.85 -0.26 -10.88
C SER A 25 -4.51 -0.99 -9.71
N CYS A 26 -3.86 -2.03 -9.18
CA CYS A 26 -4.37 -2.77 -8.03
C CYS A 26 -4.44 -1.90 -6.77
N LEU A 27 -3.38 -1.14 -6.49
CA LEU A 27 -3.33 -0.23 -5.34
C LEU A 27 -4.39 0.87 -5.41
N LYS A 28 -4.73 1.38 -6.60
CA LYS A 28 -5.85 2.32 -6.77
C LYS A 28 -7.17 1.67 -6.37
N SER A 29 -7.42 0.44 -6.82
CA SER A 29 -8.63 -0.30 -6.42
C SER A 29 -8.67 -0.54 -4.90
N LEU A 30 -7.54 -0.94 -4.30
CA LEU A 30 -7.42 -1.18 -2.86
C LEU A 30 -7.59 0.10 -2.01
N LEU A 31 -7.13 1.25 -2.52
CA LEU A 31 -7.36 2.56 -1.92
C LEU A 31 -8.84 2.95 -2.00
N ALA A 32 -9.51 2.69 -3.13
CA ALA A 32 -10.92 2.99 -3.31
C ALA A 32 -11.79 2.21 -2.31
N VAL A 33 -11.45 0.94 -2.03
CA VAL A 33 -12.12 0.13 -1.00
C VAL A 33 -11.59 0.35 0.42
N LYS A 34 -10.70 1.33 0.63
CA LYS A 34 -10.13 1.73 1.93
C LYS A 34 -9.42 0.59 2.70
N VAL A 35 -8.95 -0.44 1.99
CA VAL A 35 -8.19 -1.56 2.58
C VAL A 35 -6.74 -1.16 2.84
N ILE A 36 -6.24 -0.17 2.11
CA ILE A 36 -4.91 0.40 2.30
C ILE A 36 -5.00 1.92 2.40
N GLN A 37 -3.96 2.52 2.98
CA GLN A 37 -3.75 3.96 3.04
C GLN A 37 -2.46 4.30 2.29
N SER A 38 -2.42 5.45 1.63
CA SER A 38 -1.23 5.93 0.94
C SER A 38 -0.77 7.25 1.55
N LYS A 39 0.51 7.35 1.89
CA LYS A 39 1.17 8.58 2.32
C LYS A 39 2.22 8.96 1.30
N ARG A 40 2.22 10.22 0.88
CA ARG A 40 3.30 10.77 0.06
C ARG A 40 4.44 11.20 0.97
N LEU A 41 5.65 10.73 0.69
CA LEU A 41 6.84 11.18 1.39
C LEU A 41 7.25 12.55 0.81
N SER A 42 7.29 13.58 1.66
CA SER A 42 7.58 14.96 1.23
C SER A 42 8.93 15.09 0.53
N ASP A 43 9.97 14.42 1.05
CA ASP A 43 11.34 14.51 0.53
C ASP A 43 11.53 13.82 -0.83
N SER A 44 10.93 12.64 -1.03
CA SER A 44 11.23 11.82 -2.23
C SER A 44 10.11 11.80 -3.27
N LYS A 45 8.99 12.50 -3.02
CA LYS A 45 7.74 12.42 -3.82
C LYS A 45 7.21 10.99 -4.02
N LYS A 46 7.76 9.99 -3.33
CA LYS A 46 7.37 8.58 -3.42
C LYS A 46 6.10 8.33 -2.61
N TRP A 47 5.27 7.43 -3.13
CA TRP A 47 4.08 6.94 -2.41
C TRP A 47 4.45 5.73 -1.59
N ILE A 48 4.13 5.80 -0.30
CA ILE A 48 4.26 4.70 0.65
C ILE A 48 2.86 4.23 1.00
N TYR A 49 2.63 2.93 0.88
CA TYR A 49 1.36 2.30 1.16
C TYR A 49 1.44 1.56 2.49
N TYR A 50 0.38 1.72 3.28
CA TYR A 50 0.20 1.08 4.58
C TYR A 50 -1.10 0.29 4.54
N PRO A 51 -1.18 -0.85 5.22
CA PRO A 51 -2.48 -1.46 5.46
C PRO A 51 -3.35 -0.48 6.25
N ALA A 52 -4.60 -0.26 5.81
CA ALA A 52 -5.58 0.37 6.69
C ALA A 52 -5.75 -0.62 7.84
N SER A 53 -5.38 -0.19 9.05
CA SER A 53 -5.27 -1.07 10.20
C SER A 53 -6.53 -1.94 10.33
N VAL A 54 -6.33 -3.26 10.38
CA VAL A 54 -7.36 -4.26 10.61
C VAL A 54 -7.90 -4.06 12.04
N PHE A 55 -8.76 -3.07 12.24
CA PHE A 55 -9.48 -2.86 13.50
C PHE A 55 -11.00 -3.00 13.35
N SER A 56 -11.53 -3.36 12.17
CA SER A 56 -12.97 -3.64 12.01
C SER A 56 -13.30 -4.61 10.89
N LEU A 57 -12.58 -5.73 10.81
CA LEU A 57 -13.21 -6.96 10.34
C LEU A 57 -13.39 -7.86 11.57
N LYS A 58 -14.31 -7.47 12.45
CA LYS A 58 -15.02 -8.46 13.26
C LYS A 58 -15.84 -9.28 12.27
N TYR A 59 -15.33 -10.45 11.90
CA TYR A 59 -16.18 -11.49 11.35
C TYR A 59 -17.24 -11.78 12.43
N ASN A 60 -18.50 -11.48 12.10
CA ASN A 60 -19.65 -11.83 12.91
C ASN A 60 -20.03 -13.28 12.66
#